data_AF-A0A2D7C777-F1
#
_entry.id   AF-A0A2D7C777-F1
#
_cell.length_a   1.000
_cell.length_b   1.000
_cell.length_c   1.000
_cell.angle_alpha   90.00
_cell.angle_beta   90.00
_cell.angle_gamma   90.00
#
_symmetry.space_group_name_H-M   'P 1'
#
loop_
_entity.id
_entity.type
_entity.pdbx_description
1 polymer ?
#
loop_
_entity_poly.entity_id
_entity_poly.type
_entity_poly.pdbx_seq_one_letter_code
_entity_poly.pdbx_strand_id
1 'polypeptide(L)'
;MKKIIIPVVILVAFVVIPMLALNFIEKEYKNKPRNVPAKHETGQAFADKVRIQGGEHMVRFGSEKIAELLPKYERDKKNLDILADLVHHYNSIAKGYKQLYKNEKAKEPHAKSLKYLAEYEQAMEKDWSQRHEIISDSNMLKIINYYIHINPIEEKEKYWKQKWLDLNLEKWENGEQTYQVAYWIRGMSAHLLERDPVTGKHPGIEESQHWGKIMDEIGKPKDWNPSQPW
;
A
#
# COMPACT_ATOMS: atom_id res chain seq x y z
N MET A 1 -9.28 -68.72 3.44
CA MET A 1 -9.76 -67.41 3.92
C MET A 1 -8.61 -66.66 4.61
N LYS A 2 -7.85 -65.82 3.88
CA LYS A 2 -6.84 -64.95 4.49
C LYS A 2 -7.51 -63.61 4.82
N LYS A 3 -7.66 -63.31 6.12
CA LYS A 3 -8.24 -62.06 6.62
C LYS A 3 -7.23 -60.94 6.46
N ILE A 4 -7.59 -59.92 5.71
CA ILE A 4 -6.91 -58.63 5.65
C ILE A 4 -7.29 -57.90 6.95
N ILE A 5 -6.39 -57.87 7.93
CA ILE A 5 -6.53 -57.07 9.16
C ILE A 5 -5.56 -55.91 9.08
N ILE A 6 -5.73 -55.03 8.10
CA ILE A 6 -5.12 -53.70 8.11
C ILE A 6 -6.08 -52.81 7.31
N PRO A 7 -6.93 -51.98 7.98
CA PRO A 7 -6.89 -50.57 7.59
C PRO A 7 -7.31 -49.54 8.66
N VAL A 8 -7.53 -49.88 9.94
CA VAL A 8 -8.03 -48.87 10.90
C VAL A 8 -6.91 -48.14 11.63
N VAL A 9 -5.85 -48.84 12.05
CA VAL A 9 -4.75 -48.24 12.85
C VAL A 9 -3.91 -47.25 12.03
N ILE A 10 -3.67 -47.55 10.74
CA ILE A 10 -2.92 -46.64 9.85
C ILE A 10 -3.74 -45.38 9.54
N LEU A 11 -5.06 -45.50 9.36
CA LEU A 11 -5.95 -44.36 9.11
C LEU A 11 -6.05 -43.43 10.33
N VAL A 12 -6.09 -43.99 11.54
CA VAL A 12 -6.09 -43.20 12.79
C VAL A 12 -4.77 -42.46 12.97
N ALA A 13 -3.63 -43.08 12.66
CA ALA A 13 -2.32 -42.42 12.74
C ALA A 13 -2.19 -41.25 11.74
N PHE A 14 -2.71 -41.39 10.52
CA PHE A 14 -2.64 -40.33 9.50
C PHE A 14 -3.56 -39.12 9.79
N VAL A 15 -4.60 -39.26 10.61
CA VAL A 15 -5.52 -38.16 10.93
C VAL A 15 -5.15 -37.48 12.26
N VAL A 16 -4.72 -38.25 13.26
CA VAL A 16 -4.46 -37.72 14.62
C VAL A 16 -3.12 -36.98 14.69
N ILE A 17 -2.09 -37.44 13.97
CA ILE A 17 -0.77 -36.80 13.97
C ILE A 17 -0.79 -35.39 13.37
N PRO A 18 -1.42 -35.12 12.20
CA PRO A 18 -1.53 -33.76 11.70
C PRO A 18 -2.44 -32.86 12.55
N MET A 19 -3.48 -33.37 13.21
CA MET A 19 -4.29 -32.56 14.15
C MET A 19 -3.50 -32.14 15.40
N LEU A 20 -2.64 -33.01 15.93
CA LEU A 20 -1.77 -32.65 17.05
C LEU A 20 -0.67 -31.65 16.64
N ALA A 21 -0.16 -31.75 15.41
CA ALA A 21 0.76 -30.76 14.84
C ALA A 21 0.09 -29.39 14.63
N LEU A 22 -1.15 -29.36 14.13
CA LEU A 22 -1.94 -28.12 14.02
C LEU A 22 -2.19 -27.47 15.39
N ASN A 23 -2.54 -28.26 16.41
CA ASN A 23 -2.73 -27.75 17.77
C ASN A 23 -1.42 -27.23 18.40
N PHE A 24 -0.27 -27.83 18.10
CA PHE A 24 1.03 -27.32 18.54
C PHE A 24 1.42 -26.02 17.84
N ILE A 25 1.22 -25.92 16.52
CA ILE A 25 1.45 -24.69 15.75
C ILE A 25 0.53 -23.56 16.24
N GLU A 26 -0.75 -23.84 16.52
CA GLU A 26 -1.68 -22.83 17.05
C GLU A 26 -1.27 -22.35 18.46
N LYS A 27 -0.76 -23.25 19.31
CA LYS A 27 -0.30 -22.90 20.66
C LYS A 27 1.00 -22.10 20.63
N GLU A 28 1.90 -22.38 19.69
CA GLU A 28 3.15 -21.63 19.50
C GLU A 28 2.89 -20.24 18.86
N TYR A 29 1.87 -20.11 17.99
CA TYR A 29 1.42 -18.81 17.48
C TYR A 29 0.69 -17.96 18.53
N LYS A 30 -0.11 -18.58 19.42
CA LYS A 30 -0.81 -17.87 20.51
C LYS A 30 0.11 -17.50 21.69
N ASN A 31 1.22 -18.23 21.88
CA ASN A 31 2.20 -17.98 22.95
C ASN A 31 3.49 -17.31 22.49
N LYS A 32 3.61 -16.90 21.21
CA LYS A 32 4.55 -15.82 20.92
C LYS A 32 4.16 -14.67 21.83
N PRO A 33 5.08 -14.12 22.66
CA PRO A 33 4.77 -12.89 23.35
C PRO A 33 4.26 -11.94 22.27
N ARG A 34 3.04 -11.41 22.43
CA ARG A 34 2.63 -10.22 21.70
C ARG A 34 3.81 -9.29 21.88
N ASN A 35 4.59 -9.10 20.82
CA ASN A 35 5.57 -8.03 20.80
C ASN A 35 4.76 -6.82 21.25
N VAL A 36 5.09 -6.32 22.43
CA VAL A 36 4.50 -5.10 22.98
C VAL A 36 4.49 -4.15 21.80
N PRO A 37 3.33 -3.66 21.34
CA PRO A 37 3.30 -2.80 20.17
C PRO A 37 4.25 -1.66 20.50
N ALA A 38 5.38 -1.59 19.78
CA ALA A 38 6.24 -0.42 19.80
C ALA A 38 5.27 0.73 19.57
N LYS A 39 5.12 1.64 20.56
CA LYS A 39 4.11 2.70 20.54
C LYS A 39 4.13 3.30 19.13
N HIS A 40 3.14 2.94 18.31
CA HIS A 40 3.07 3.45 16.96
C HIS A 40 2.66 4.89 17.12
N GLU A 41 3.58 5.79 16.80
CA GLU A 41 3.27 7.20 16.75
C GLU A 41 2.18 7.40 15.71
N THR A 42 1.03 7.94 16.14
CA THR A 42 -0.07 8.24 15.22
C THR A 42 0.38 9.34 14.25
N GLY A 43 -0.24 9.39 13.06
CA GLY A 43 0.09 10.42 12.07
C GLY A 43 -0.02 11.85 12.62
N GLN A 44 -0.99 12.10 13.50
CA GLN A 44 -1.16 13.38 14.18
C GLN A 44 -0.04 13.68 15.18
N ALA A 45 0.35 12.70 16.01
CA ALA A 45 1.43 12.87 16.97
C ALA A 45 2.78 13.13 16.28
N PHE A 46 3.04 12.43 15.16
CA PHE A 46 4.22 12.67 14.34
C PHE A 46 4.20 14.08 13.74
N ALA A 47 3.07 14.51 13.16
CA ALA A 47 2.92 15.85 12.60
C ALA A 47 3.15 16.94 13.66
N ASP A 48 2.61 16.75 14.87
CA ASP A 48 2.78 17.70 15.98
C ASP A 48 4.24 17.78 16.44
N LYS A 49 4.94 16.64 16.55
CA LYS A 49 6.37 16.63 16.88
C LYS A 49 7.23 17.21 15.77
N VAL A 50 6.92 16.96 14.50
CA VAL A 50 7.59 17.61 13.37
C VAL A 50 7.39 19.13 13.43
N ARG A 51 6.19 19.61 13.80
CA ARG A 51 5.96 21.05 13.95
C ARG A 51 6.83 21.68 15.03
N ILE A 52 7.11 20.94 16.12
CA ILE A 52 7.88 21.42 17.27
C ILE A 52 9.40 21.26 17.06
N GLN A 53 9.83 20.09 16.58
CA GLN A 53 11.24 19.67 16.51
C GLN A 53 11.80 19.69 15.08
N GLY A 54 10.96 20.01 14.08
CA GLY A 54 11.36 20.16 12.69
C GLY A 54 12.07 18.93 12.12
N GLY A 55 13.14 19.20 11.37
CA GLY A 55 13.90 18.16 10.68
C GLY A 55 14.64 17.19 11.61
N GLU A 56 14.90 17.55 12.87
CA GLU A 56 15.57 16.63 13.82
C GLU A 56 14.70 15.41 14.13
N HIS A 57 13.40 15.63 14.32
CA HIS A 57 12.45 14.56 14.56
C HIS A 57 12.28 13.67 13.33
N MET A 58 12.19 14.26 12.14
CA MET A 58 12.11 13.50 10.88
C MET A 58 13.31 12.57 10.70
N VAL A 59 14.53 13.08 10.95
CA VAL A 59 15.76 12.29 10.84
C VAL A 59 15.76 11.16 11.87
N ARG A 60 15.52 11.46 13.16
CA ARG A 60 15.55 10.45 14.22
C ARG A 60 14.52 9.34 13.98
N PHE A 61 13.25 9.71 13.80
CA PHE A 61 12.16 8.76 13.62
C PHE A 61 12.34 7.93 12.34
N GLY A 62 12.74 8.57 11.23
CA GLY A 62 13.04 7.88 10.00
C GLY A 62 14.18 6.86 10.16
N SER A 63 15.25 7.22 10.86
CA SER A 63 16.39 6.32 11.10
C SER A 63 16.00 5.11 11.96
N GLU A 64 15.22 5.31 13.02
CA GLU A 64 14.68 4.23 13.86
C GLU A 64 13.83 3.27 13.03
N LYS A 65 12.92 3.79 12.19
CA LYS A 65 12.06 2.96 11.34
C LYS A 65 12.83 2.18 10.28
N ILE A 66 13.84 2.79 9.66
CA ILE A 66 14.70 2.08 8.69
C ILE A 66 15.46 0.94 9.37
N ALA A 67 15.98 1.15 10.58
CA ALA A 67 16.66 0.10 11.34
C ALA A 67 15.73 -1.08 11.67
N GLU A 68 14.44 -0.81 11.90
CA GLU A 68 13.41 -1.85 12.09
C GLU A 68 13.02 -2.57 10.78
N LEU A 69 12.97 -1.84 9.66
CA LEU A 69 12.46 -2.32 8.38
C LEU A 69 13.50 -3.07 7.54
N LEU A 70 14.77 -2.63 7.53
CA LEU A 70 15.82 -3.25 6.71
C LEU A 70 15.99 -4.75 6.99
N PRO A 71 16.07 -5.24 8.24
CA PRO A 71 16.19 -6.67 8.49
C PRO A 71 14.94 -7.47 8.11
N LYS A 72 13.76 -6.83 8.03
CA LYS A 72 12.53 -7.47 7.56
C LYS A 72 12.56 -7.57 6.03
N TYR A 73 12.95 -6.50 5.35
CA TYR A 73 13.14 -6.47 3.90
C TYR A 73 14.18 -7.50 3.44
N GLU A 74 15.29 -7.65 4.16
CA GLU A 74 16.32 -8.64 3.82
C GLU A 74 15.80 -10.09 3.87
N ARG A 75 14.85 -10.35 4.77
CA ARG A 75 14.18 -11.66 4.90
C ARG A 75 13.07 -11.86 3.87
N ASP A 76 12.37 -10.79 3.51
CA ASP A 76 11.28 -10.80 2.53
C ASP A 76 11.38 -9.59 1.59
N LYS A 77 12.18 -9.77 0.53
CA LYS A 77 12.49 -8.71 -0.44
C LYS A 77 11.31 -8.32 -1.33
N LYS A 78 10.20 -9.05 -1.28
CA LYS A 78 9.04 -8.81 -2.14
C LYS A 78 7.90 -8.12 -1.40
N ASN A 79 8.05 -7.88 -0.10
CA ASN A 79 7.00 -7.27 0.69
C ASN A 79 6.77 -5.81 0.26
N LEU A 80 5.66 -5.59 -0.44
CA LEU A 80 5.26 -4.30 -0.99
C LEU A 80 5.14 -3.21 0.08
N ASP A 81 4.62 -3.55 1.25
CA ASP A 81 4.45 -2.59 2.35
C ASP A 81 5.80 -2.17 2.93
N ILE A 82 6.72 -3.11 3.14
CA ILE A 82 8.07 -2.79 3.63
C ILE A 82 8.81 -1.91 2.62
N LEU A 83 8.73 -2.24 1.32
CA LEU A 83 9.32 -1.43 0.26
C LEU A 83 8.76 -0.01 0.26
N ALA A 84 7.43 0.13 0.31
CA ALA A 84 6.78 1.43 0.34
C ALA A 84 7.19 2.23 1.59
N ASP A 85 7.24 1.61 2.76
CA ASP A 85 7.64 2.29 4.00
C ASP A 85 9.12 2.70 4.00
N LEU A 86 10.01 1.89 3.40
CA LEU A 86 11.41 2.26 3.19
C LEU A 86 11.53 3.50 2.29
N VAL A 87 10.79 3.57 1.17
CA VAL A 87 10.74 4.77 0.31
C VAL A 87 10.36 6.00 1.12
N HIS A 88 9.29 5.89 1.93
CA HIS A 88 8.79 6.97 2.75
C HIS A 88 9.83 7.45 3.77
N HIS A 89 10.39 6.54 4.57
CA HIS A 89 11.27 6.91 5.67
C HIS A 89 12.62 7.47 5.18
N TYR A 90 13.20 6.91 4.11
CA TYR A 90 14.40 7.49 3.51
C TYR A 90 14.14 8.91 2.97
N ASN A 91 12.98 9.14 2.35
CA ASN A 91 12.59 10.48 1.90
C ASN A 91 12.33 11.44 3.09
N SER A 92 11.73 10.95 4.16
CA SER A 92 11.50 11.72 5.40
C SER A 92 12.82 12.20 6.00
N ILE A 93 13.84 11.33 6.08
CA ILE A 93 15.19 11.71 6.51
C ILE A 93 15.78 12.78 5.57
N ALA A 94 15.65 12.61 4.24
CA ALA A 94 16.15 13.59 3.28
C ALA A 94 15.51 14.97 3.49
N LYS A 95 14.18 15.01 3.67
CA LYS A 95 13.43 16.24 3.99
C LYS A 95 13.88 16.84 5.32
N GLY A 96 14.09 16.00 6.34
CA GLY A 96 14.60 16.44 7.63
C GLY A 96 15.97 17.10 7.53
N TYR A 97 16.91 16.50 6.79
CA TYR A 97 18.21 17.13 6.55
C TYR A 97 18.12 18.44 5.76
N LYS A 98 17.23 18.53 4.76
CA LYS A 98 16.98 19.79 4.04
C LYS A 98 16.44 20.89 4.96
N GLN A 99 15.50 20.57 5.86
CA GLN A 99 14.97 21.52 6.85
C GLN A 99 16.05 22.01 7.83
N LEU A 100 17.04 21.17 8.13
CA LEU A 100 18.20 21.53 8.95
C LEU A 100 19.33 22.20 8.16
N TYR A 101 19.09 22.57 6.89
CA TYR A 101 20.08 23.16 5.98
C TYR A 101 21.33 22.28 5.74
N LYS A 102 21.19 20.96 5.91
CA LYS A 102 22.26 19.95 5.72
C LYS A 102 22.11 19.24 4.37
N ASN A 103 22.12 20.00 3.27
CA ASN A 103 21.82 19.49 1.93
C ASN A 103 22.70 18.30 1.49
N GLU A 104 23.99 18.30 1.82
CA GLU A 104 24.88 17.17 1.49
C GLU A 104 24.44 15.87 2.18
N LYS A 105 23.99 15.94 3.43
CA LYS A 105 23.48 14.77 4.16
C LYS A 105 22.14 14.28 3.63
N ALA A 106 21.39 15.12 2.91
CA ALA A 106 20.11 14.73 2.31
C ALA A 106 20.27 13.88 1.04
N LYS A 107 21.44 13.93 0.37
CA LYS A 107 21.66 13.25 -0.92
C LYS A 107 21.54 11.74 -0.81
N GLU A 108 22.24 11.12 0.15
CA GLU A 108 22.23 9.67 0.30
C GLU A 108 20.84 9.12 0.67
N PRO A 109 20.11 9.66 1.67
CA PRO A 109 18.75 9.21 1.96
C PRO A 109 17.80 9.40 0.78
N HIS A 110 17.93 10.49 0.02
CA HIS A 110 17.12 10.68 -1.18
C HIS A 110 17.42 9.61 -2.25
N ALA A 111 18.70 9.33 -2.53
CA ALA A 111 19.10 8.28 -3.47
C ALA A 111 18.60 6.90 -3.03
N LYS A 112 18.64 6.60 -1.72
CA LYS A 112 18.06 5.36 -1.16
C LYS A 112 16.55 5.30 -1.37
N SER A 113 15.83 6.40 -1.13
CA SER A 113 14.39 6.46 -1.39
C SER A 113 14.06 6.17 -2.86
N LEU A 114 14.80 6.75 -3.81
CA LEU A 114 14.62 6.47 -5.24
C LEU A 114 14.95 5.02 -5.60
N LYS A 115 16.00 4.44 -5.00
CA LYS A 115 16.32 3.02 -5.18
C LYS A 115 15.16 2.13 -4.76
N TYR A 116 14.62 2.31 -3.55
CA TYR A 116 13.50 1.50 -3.08
C TYR A 116 12.21 1.79 -3.85
N LEU A 117 12.04 3.00 -4.41
CA LEU A 117 10.89 3.31 -5.27
C LEU A 117 10.95 2.50 -6.56
N ALA A 118 12.12 2.36 -7.16
CA ALA A 118 12.30 1.51 -8.34
C ALA A 118 12.06 0.02 -8.03
N GLU A 119 12.54 -0.47 -6.88
CA GLU A 119 12.26 -1.85 -6.44
C GLU A 119 10.78 -2.09 -6.16
N TYR A 120 10.11 -1.11 -5.55
CA TYR A 120 8.67 -1.13 -5.29
C TYR A 120 7.86 -1.16 -6.59
N GLU A 121 8.20 -0.30 -7.55
CA GLU A 121 7.58 -0.28 -8.88
C GLU A 121 7.73 -1.63 -9.58
N GLN A 122 8.94 -2.21 -9.59
CA GLN A 122 9.19 -3.52 -10.21
C GLN A 122 8.38 -4.65 -9.56
N ALA A 123 8.24 -4.64 -8.24
CA ALA A 123 7.43 -5.62 -7.52
C ALA A 123 5.94 -5.49 -7.88
N MET A 124 5.42 -4.25 -7.88
CA MET A 124 4.03 -3.96 -8.27
C MET A 124 3.72 -4.42 -9.70
N GLU A 125 4.65 -4.19 -10.64
CA GLU A 125 4.47 -4.60 -12.04
C GLU A 125 4.48 -6.12 -12.21
N LYS A 126 5.40 -6.78 -11.51
CA LYS A 126 5.52 -8.24 -11.57
C LYS A 126 4.25 -8.94 -11.08
N ASP A 127 3.66 -8.43 -10.01
CA ASP A 127 2.50 -9.05 -9.36
C ASP A 127 1.17 -8.52 -9.92
N TRP A 128 1.21 -7.70 -10.99
CA TRP A 128 0.02 -7.06 -11.57
C TRP A 128 -1.05 -8.05 -12.09
N SER A 129 -0.63 -9.21 -12.59
CA SER A 129 -1.55 -10.27 -13.02
C SER A 129 -2.38 -10.85 -11.86
N GLN A 130 -1.87 -10.73 -10.63
CA GLN A 130 -2.49 -11.17 -9.38
C GLN A 130 -2.86 -9.97 -8.48
N ARG A 131 -3.04 -8.79 -9.09
CA ARG A 131 -3.25 -7.51 -8.38
C ARG A 131 -4.35 -7.56 -7.32
N HIS A 132 -5.47 -8.23 -7.61
CA HIS A 132 -6.62 -8.33 -6.70
C HIS A 132 -6.32 -9.07 -5.39
N GLU A 133 -5.27 -9.89 -5.36
CA GLU A 133 -4.88 -10.69 -4.19
C GLU A 133 -3.69 -10.08 -3.44
N ILE A 134 -2.78 -9.42 -4.16
CA ILE A 134 -1.46 -9.02 -3.64
C ILE A 134 -1.33 -7.51 -3.45
N ILE A 135 -1.95 -6.71 -4.33
CA ILE A 135 -1.76 -5.26 -4.37
C ILE A 135 -2.96 -4.59 -3.69
N SER A 136 -2.71 -3.97 -2.54
CA SER A 136 -3.76 -3.20 -1.87
C SER A 136 -3.96 -1.83 -2.53
N ASP A 137 -5.14 -1.26 -2.31
CA ASP A 137 -5.48 0.13 -2.65
C ASP A 137 -4.45 1.10 -2.05
N SER A 138 -4.01 0.85 -0.80
CA SER A 138 -2.93 1.62 -0.18
C SER A 138 -1.62 1.54 -0.95
N ASN A 139 -1.28 0.39 -1.55
CA ASN A 139 -0.05 0.26 -2.33
C ASN A 139 -0.10 1.15 -3.58
N MET A 140 -1.25 1.19 -4.26
CA MET A 140 -1.50 2.02 -5.44
C MET A 140 -1.45 3.51 -5.10
N LEU A 141 -2.09 3.93 -4.01
CA LEU A 141 -2.06 5.34 -3.60
C LEU A 141 -0.65 5.78 -3.18
N LYS A 142 0.12 4.91 -2.51
CA LYS A 142 1.51 5.21 -2.13
C LYS A 142 2.39 5.45 -3.37
N ILE A 143 2.33 4.58 -4.40
CA ILE A 143 3.17 4.74 -5.59
C ILE A 143 2.82 6.01 -6.38
N ILE A 144 1.53 6.32 -6.54
CA ILE A 144 1.06 7.58 -7.17
C ILE A 144 1.60 8.78 -6.39
N ASN A 145 1.45 8.79 -5.06
CA ASN A 145 1.95 9.88 -4.22
C ASN A 145 3.47 10.05 -4.30
N TYR A 146 4.23 8.97 -4.50
CA TYR A 146 5.68 9.06 -4.69
C TYR A 146 6.06 9.73 -6.00
N TYR A 147 5.35 9.45 -7.09
CA TYR A 147 5.57 10.17 -8.34
C TYR A 147 5.10 11.62 -8.26
N ILE A 148 4.06 11.97 -7.49
CA ILE A 148 3.67 13.38 -7.32
C ILE A 148 4.68 14.16 -6.46
N HIS A 149 5.18 13.58 -5.36
CA HIS A 149 5.84 14.35 -4.29
C HIS A 149 7.31 14.02 -4.02
N ILE A 150 7.83 12.93 -4.57
CA ILE A 150 9.21 12.47 -4.34
C ILE A 150 10.01 12.48 -5.63
N ASN A 151 9.45 11.92 -6.71
CA ASN A 151 10.11 11.77 -8.00
C ASN A 151 9.15 12.16 -9.14
N PRO A 152 8.91 13.47 -9.36
CA PRO A 152 7.99 13.97 -10.38
C PRO A 152 8.45 13.58 -11.78
N ILE A 153 7.89 12.47 -12.27
CA ILE A 153 7.99 12.02 -13.64
C ILE A 153 6.54 11.89 -14.12
N GLU A 154 6.08 12.90 -14.86
CA GLU A 154 4.68 13.04 -15.27
C GLU A 154 4.12 11.76 -15.91
N GLU A 155 4.90 11.13 -16.79
CA GLU A 155 4.49 9.88 -17.46
C GLU A 155 4.27 8.72 -16.47
N LYS A 156 5.08 8.63 -15.43
CA LYS A 156 4.93 7.57 -14.41
C LYS A 156 3.74 7.83 -13.51
N GLU A 157 3.49 9.10 -13.16
CA GLU A 157 2.29 9.48 -12.43
C GLU A 157 1.02 9.14 -13.24
N LYS A 158 0.94 9.57 -14.51
CA LYS A 158 -0.16 9.26 -15.43
C LYS A 158 -0.37 7.76 -15.56
N TYR A 159 0.71 7.00 -15.75
CA TYR A 159 0.67 5.54 -15.87
C TYR A 159 0.03 4.86 -14.65
N TRP A 160 0.48 5.19 -13.44
CA TRP A 160 -0.06 4.57 -12.23
C TRP A 160 -1.49 5.03 -11.90
N LYS A 161 -1.85 6.27 -12.27
CA LYS A 161 -3.22 6.76 -12.19
C LYS A 161 -4.17 6.03 -13.14
N GLN A 162 -3.74 5.74 -14.37
CA GLN A 162 -4.53 4.97 -15.32
C GLN A 162 -4.74 3.54 -14.82
N LYS A 163 -3.68 2.86 -14.37
CA LYS A 163 -3.79 1.53 -13.75
C LYS A 163 -4.76 1.49 -12.57
N TRP A 164 -4.80 2.56 -11.76
CA TRP A 164 -5.73 2.69 -10.65
C TRP A 164 -7.16 2.89 -11.11
N LEU A 165 -7.39 3.72 -12.14
CA LEU A 165 -8.69 3.88 -12.78
C LEU A 165 -9.22 2.55 -13.33
N ASP A 166 -8.40 1.84 -14.11
CA ASP A 166 -8.77 0.56 -14.72
C ASP A 166 -9.16 -0.47 -13.64
N LEU A 167 -8.37 -0.56 -12.57
CA LEU A 167 -8.66 -1.48 -11.46
C LEU A 167 -10.01 -1.18 -10.78
N ASN A 168 -10.36 0.09 -10.60
CA ASN A 168 -11.64 0.45 -9.99
C ASN A 168 -12.81 0.24 -10.95
N LEU A 169 -12.62 0.47 -12.26
CA LEU A 169 -13.62 0.11 -13.26
C LEU A 169 -13.88 -1.41 -13.29
N GLU A 170 -12.82 -2.23 -13.22
CA GLU A 170 -12.96 -3.68 -13.11
C GLU A 170 -13.71 -4.11 -11.84
N LYS A 171 -13.38 -3.51 -10.67
CA LYS A 171 -14.11 -3.76 -9.41
C LYS A 171 -15.61 -3.47 -9.58
N TRP A 172 -15.92 -2.35 -10.22
CA TRP A 172 -17.30 -1.94 -10.51
C TRP A 172 -18.03 -2.94 -11.41
N GLU A 173 -17.40 -3.34 -12.52
CA GLU A 173 -17.94 -4.32 -13.47
C GLU A 173 -18.15 -5.70 -12.85
N ASN A 174 -17.31 -6.08 -11.89
CA ASN A 174 -17.41 -7.32 -11.13
C ASN A 174 -18.40 -7.27 -9.95
N GLY A 175 -19.13 -6.16 -9.80
CA GLY A 175 -20.24 -6.02 -8.84
C GLY A 175 -19.90 -5.29 -7.53
N GLU A 176 -18.69 -4.77 -7.36
CA GLU A 176 -18.32 -3.95 -6.20
C GLU A 176 -18.77 -2.49 -6.38
N GLN A 177 -20.09 -2.30 -6.55
CA GLN A 177 -20.73 -1.02 -6.86
C GLN A 177 -20.92 -0.13 -5.63
N THR A 178 -19.81 0.23 -4.98
CA THR A 178 -19.81 1.02 -3.74
C THR A 178 -19.56 2.50 -4.00
N TYR A 179 -19.94 3.36 -3.03
CA TYR A 179 -19.63 4.79 -3.06
C TYR A 179 -18.13 5.04 -3.21
N GLN A 180 -17.29 4.21 -2.58
CA GLN A 180 -15.83 4.37 -2.58
C GLN A 180 -15.22 4.09 -3.94
N VAL A 181 -15.62 2.98 -4.59
CA VAL A 181 -15.16 2.65 -5.94
C VAL A 181 -15.56 3.77 -6.91
N ALA A 182 -16.82 4.22 -6.86
CA ALA A 182 -17.30 5.35 -7.66
C ALA A 182 -16.53 6.67 -7.37
N TYR A 183 -16.20 6.94 -6.10
CA TYR A 183 -15.40 8.10 -5.69
C TYR A 183 -14.00 8.07 -6.32
N TRP A 184 -13.33 6.92 -6.29
CA TRP A 184 -12.01 6.76 -6.89
C TRP A 184 -12.05 6.89 -8.40
N ILE A 185 -13.04 6.28 -9.07
CA ILE A 185 -13.22 6.42 -10.52
C ILE A 185 -13.44 7.89 -10.88
N ARG A 186 -14.35 8.59 -10.18
CA ARG A 186 -14.58 10.02 -10.40
C ARG A 186 -13.30 10.85 -10.24
N GLY A 187 -12.56 10.61 -9.17
CA GLY A 187 -11.33 11.33 -8.85
C GLY A 187 -10.23 11.08 -9.89
N MET A 188 -10.16 9.86 -10.42
CA MET A 188 -9.23 9.50 -11.46
C MET A 188 -9.70 10.00 -12.83
N SER A 189 -10.94 9.80 -13.29
CA SER A 189 -11.39 10.36 -14.58
C SER A 189 -11.10 11.86 -14.73
N ALA A 190 -11.14 12.64 -13.64
CA ALA A 190 -10.77 14.06 -13.66
C ALA A 190 -9.31 14.36 -14.07
N HIS A 191 -8.38 13.40 -14.05
CA HIS A 191 -6.99 13.61 -14.54
C HIS A 191 -6.85 13.50 -16.06
N LEU A 192 -7.89 13.04 -16.77
CA LEU A 192 -7.96 13.01 -18.25
C LEU A 192 -8.28 14.41 -18.79
N LEU A 193 -7.42 15.38 -18.44
CA LEU A 193 -7.57 16.80 -18.77
C LEU A 193 -7.10 17.13 -20.19
N GLU A 194 -6.57 16.17 -20.95
CA GLU A 194 -6.27 16.43 -22.36
C GLU A 194 -7.57 16.55 -23.14
N ARG A 195 -7.67 17.65 -23.90
CA ARG A 195 -8.85 17.97 -24.68
C ARG A 195 -8.91 16.99 -25.85
N ASP A 196 -10.00 16.25 -25.97
CA ASP A 196 -10.24 15.39 -27.12
C ASP A 196 -10.14 16.25 -28.40
N PRO A 197 -9.25 15.90 -29.34
CA PRO A 197 -8.95 16.73 -30.49
C PRO A 197 -10.10 16.79 -31.52
N VAL A 198 -11.07 15.87 -31.43
CA VAL A 198 -12.21 15.76 -32.36
C VAL A 198 -13.42 16.53 -31.84
N THR A 199 -13.73 16.38 -30.55
CA THR A 199 -14.92 16.93 -29.91
C THR A 199 -14.65 18.24 -29.16
N GLY A 200 -13.38 18.56 -28.88
CA GLY A 200 -13.00 19.73 -28.11
C GLY A 200 -13.46 19.68 -26.65
N LYS A 201 -13.83 18.50 -26.15
CA LYS A 201 -14.24 18.28 -24.76
C LYS A 201 -13.13 17.62 -23.96
N HIS A 202 -13.18 17.76 -22.64
CA HIS A 202 -12.35 16.93 -21.77
C HIS A 202 -13.13 15.65 -21.47
N PRO A 203 -12.69 14.47 -21.96
CA PRO A 203 -13.41 13.22 -21.72
C PRO A 203 -13.58 12.96 -20.21
N GLY A 204 -12.58 13.36 -19.41
CA GLY A 204 -12.62 13.26 -17.96
C GLY A 204 -13.73 14.05 -17.26
N ILE A 205 -14.27 15.12 -17.87
CA ILE A 205 -15.35 15.92 -17.26
C ILE A 205 -16.69 15.18 -17.32
N GLU A 206 -17.05 14.62 -18.48
CA GLU A 206 -18.32 13.91 -18.63
C GLU A 206 -18.37 12.67 -17.74
N GLU A 207 -17.26 11.92 -17.70
CA GLU A 207 -17.09 10.80 -16.78
C GLU A 207 -17.17 11.24 -15.32
N SER A 208 -16.46 12.30 -14.93
CA SER A 208 -16.50 12.78 -13.55
C SER A 208 -17.91 13.22 -13.11
N GLN A 209 -18.69 13.80 -14.02
CA GLN A 209 -20.09 14.14 -13.78
C GLN A 209 -20.98 12.90 -13.67
N HIS A 210 -20.80 11.92 -14.55
CA HIS A 210 -21.53 10.66 -14.50
C HIS A 210 -21.31 9.94 -13.16
N TRP A 211 -20.05 9.77 -12.74
CA TRP A 211 -19.72 9.15 -11.48
C TRP A 211 -20.17 9.96 -10.27
N GLY A 212 -20.23 11.30 -10.39
CA GLY A 212 -20.87 12.15 -9.38
C GLY A 212 -22.34 11.80 -9.15
N LYS A 213 -23.11 11.61 -10.22
CA LYS A 213 -24.53 11.20 -10.12
C LYS A 213 -24.67 9.82 -9.49
N ILE A 214 -23.85 8.86 -9.92
CA ILE A 214 -23.82 7.50 -9.33
C ILE A 214 -23.57 7.57 -7.82
N MET A 215 -22.59 8.36 -7.39
CA MET A 215 -22.28 8.54 -5.97
C MET A 215 -23.44 9.15 -5.18
N ASP A 216 -24.16 10.11 -5.77
CA ASP A 216 -25.33 10.73 -5.16
C ASP A 216 -26.49 9.74 -5.03
N GLU A 217 -26.68 8.86 -6.02
CA GLU A 217 -27.68 7.78 -6.00
C GLU A 217 -27.39 6.72 -4.93
N ILE A 218 -26.13 6.33 -4.75
CA ILE A 218 -25.72 5.36 -3.72
C ILE A 218 -25.81 5.97 -2.31
N GLY A 219 -25.45 7.25 -2.18
CA GLY A 219 -25.34 7.93 -0.90
C GLY A 219 -24.05 7.62 -0.14
N LYS A 220 -23.59 8.60 0.66
CA LYS A 220 -22.37 8.46 1.47
C LYS A 220 -22.58 7.48 2.64
N PRO A 221 -21.64 6.55 2.87
CA PRO A 221 -21.60 5.77 4.12
C PRO A 221 -21.51 6.70 5.34
N LYS A 222 -22.07 6.28 6.48
CA LYS A 222 -22.06 7.08 7.73
C LYS A 222 -20.66 7.44 8.22
N ASP A 223 -19.69 6.55 7.99
CA ASP A 223 -18.30 6.73 8.43
C ASP A 223 -17.39 7.20 7.29
N TRP A 224 -17.95 7.73 6.20
CA TRP A 224 -17.18 8.15 5.05
C TRP A 224 -16.23 9.30 5.40
N ASN A 225 -14.95 9.08 5.15
CA ASN A 225 -13.89 10.06 5.31
C ASN A 225 -13.10 10.22 3.99
N PRO A 226 -13.07 11.41 3.38
CA PRO A 226 -12.31 11.65 2.14
C PRO A 226 -10.79 11.50 2.31
N SER A 227 -10.29 11.45 3.54
CA SER A 227 -8.87 11.34 3.88
C SER A 227 -8.42 9.94 4.29
N GLN A 228 -9.31 8.95 4.34
CA GLN A 228 -8.90 7.58 4.66
C GLN A 228 -8.48 6.81 3.39
N PRO A 229 -7.29 6.20 3.40
CA PRO A 229 -6.86 5.28 2.35
C PRO A 229 -7.50 3.92 2.67
N TRP A 230 -8.74 3.73 2.27
CA TRP A 230 -9.28 2.39 2.07
C TRP A 230 -8.98 1.95 0.65
#